data_AF-A0AAY4APD1-F1
#
_entry.id   AF-A0AAY4APD1-F1
#
_cell.length_a   1.000
_cell.length_b   1.000
_cell.length_c   1.000
_cell.angle_alpha   90.00
_cell.angle_beta   90.00
_cell.angle_gamma   90.00
#
_symmetry.space_group_name_H-M   'P 1'
#
loop_
_entity.id
_entity.type
_entity.pdbx_description
1 polymer ?
#
loop_
_entity_poly.entity_id
_entity_poly.type
_entity_poly.pdbx_seq_one_letter_code
_entity_poly.pdbx_strand_id
1 'polypeptide(L)'
;MEFPSHSWRGFCWAFIVQIFPLRVEISGKKKENGLSQNYSSGSCLCVPVSLHAELNFLLSYTYTHTHTHTDRLISLFGKPFDGGKRNMDHGGQQHHQQQQQQPGPFQQFQAFQQHFQGPGPQAGGFSPGQHPALSRLDEVQREVAGLGPQVCSFSGLQSDREYRRLERELTRLLLEADKVETEGRPELQQARKRVAGEVEGLLRYLEGNATHPSRLAIEDLSQEARSLLLTGVVEPHRAGVASEIGEELVEGVQGVAMRLAQVKTGGSVPLRKARYRALTRVCAVQEVLEGRVRMRTLPLPLSEQTHASVQRINQVMVEVSGARCQLIALLMGLSGRDSCTHLARVLTEFLVELDALDVSSNAAVRNYRKQVVEEINGMLKHLDLEGEGDDTRRYDLAQNDSIREIEAIRGRVNILRGEVLRQGMAGLGAELQGLLNQLDQVDTGRNPCIREARRRAVLEVQAVITYLDLYEALCRRQESPAEEHPSHAAVWRVLASLSELQAQVLGFDGKRADKSYMVLEELLTKQLLALDAVDPQGDQMTKVARKQAVKYAQNILSYLDMKTDEWEY
;
A
#
# COMPACT_ATOMS: atom_id res chain seq x y z
N MET A 1 10.50 28.24 -37.06
CA MET A 1 11.41 28.30 -35.89
C MET A 1 10.60 27.81 -34.71
N GLU A 2 10.69 26.51 -34.47
CA GLU A 2 10.03 25.82 -33.36
C GLU A 2 10.95 25.86 -32.14
N PHE A 3 10.39 26.17 -30.98
CA PHE A 3 10.99 25.89 -29.68
C PHE A 3 9.97 25.12 -28.81
N PRO A 4 10.41 24.12 -28.04
CA PRO A 4 9.52 23.09 -27.49
C PRO A 4 8.91 23.48 -26.14
N SER A 5 7.64 23.11 -25.97
CA SER A 5 6.80 23.31 -24.80
C SER A 5 6.89 22.13 -23.81
N HIS A 6 8.04 21.95 -23.17
CA HIS A 6 8.20 21.00 -22.06
C HIS A 6 8.95 21.67 -20.89
N SER A 7 8.23 22.35 -19.98
CA SER A 7 8.82 22.73 -18.67
C SER A 7 7.82 23.14 -17.55
N TRP A 8 6.50 23.04 -17.72
CA TRP A 8 5.55 23.60 -16.72
C TRP A 8 4.55 22.60 -16.11
N ARG A 9 4.80 21.28 -16.20
CA ARG A 9 3.84 20.26 -15.70
C ARG A 9 4.18 19.61 -14.35
N GLY A 10 5.28 20.03 -13.71
CA GLY A 10 5.68 19.54 -12.37
C GLY A 10 5.44 20.51 -11.20
N PHE A 11 4.91 21.71 -11.45
CA PHE A 11 4.84 22.78 -10.44
C PHE A 11 3.53 22.85 -9.64
N CYS A 12 2.45 22.19 -10.09
CA CYS A 12 1.14 22.33 -9.43
C CYS A 12 0.98 21.52 -8.13
N TRP A 13 1.79 20.48 -7.88
CA TRP A 13 1.71 19.71 -6.63
C TRP A 13 2.47 20.37 -5.47
N ALA A 14 3.57 21.08 -5.75
CA ALA A 14 4.34 21.77 -4.71
C ALA A 14 3.66 23.05 -4.20
N PHE A 15 2.79 23.68 -5.00
CA PHE A 15 2.20 24.98 -4.65
C PHE A 15 0.94 24.90 -3.77
N ILE A 16 0.28 23.75 -3.68
CA ILE A 16 -0.99 23.61 -2.92
C ILE A 16 -0.73 23.18 -1.45
N VAL A 17 0.45 22.66 -1.14
CA VAL A 17 0.83 22.25 0.22
C VAL A 17 1.52 23.38 1.02
N GLN A 18 1.91 24.50 0.39
CA GLN A 18 2.76 25.52 1.02
C GLN A 18 2.07 26.79 1.53
N ILE A 19 0.74 26.88 1.52
CA ILE A 19 0.02 28.07 2.03
C ILE A 19 -0.64 27.75 3.38
N PHE A 20 0.16 27.67 4.44
CA PHE A 20 -0.21 28.10 5.79
C PHE A 20 1.05 28.24 6.67
N PRO A 21 1.60 29.46 6.85
CA PRO A 21 2.26 29.82 8.08
C PRO A 21 1.42 30.92 8.74
N LEU A 22 0.53 30.56 9.67
CA LEU A 22 -0.01 31.54 10.62
C LEU A 22 1.07 31.85 11.65
N ARG A 23 1.93 32.81 11.29
CA ARG A 23 2.82 33.53 12.18
C ARG A 23 1.97 34.40 13.11
N VAL A 24 1.76 33.97 14.35
CA VAL A 24 1.17 34.83 15.39
C VAL A 24 2.27 35.78 15.88
N GLU A 25 2.25 37.01 15.37
CA GLU A 25 3.00 38.12 15.97
C GLU A 25 2.31 38.56 17.26
N ILE A 26 2.96 38.29 18.40
CA ILE A 26 2.56 38.87 19.68
C ILE A 26 3.13 40.29 19.74
N SER A 27 2.30 41.28 19.38
CA SER A 27 2.59 42.70 19.61
C SER A 27 2.33 43.05 21.06
N GLY A 28 3.40 43.26 21.82
CA GLY A 28 3.35 43.75 23.19
C GLY A 28 2.98 45.23 23.25
N LYS A 29 1.88 45.56 23.93
CA LYS A 29 1.67 46.89 24.51
C LYS A 29 1.31 46.79 25.98
N LYS A 30 2.30 47.16 26.80
CA LYS A 30 2.22 47.59 28.19
C LYS A 30 1.10 48.64 28.36
N LYS A 31 0.24 48.47 29.37
CA LYS A 31 -0.19 49.55 30.26
C LYS A 31 -0.68 48.99 31.59
N GLU A 32 -0.06 49.51 32.64
CA GLU A 32 -0.31 49.27 34.06
C GLU A 32 -1.72 49.76 34.47
N ASN A 33 -2.36 49.07 35.42
CA ASN A 33 -2.82 49.65 36.68
C ASN A 33 -3.58 48.61 37.55
N GLY A 34 -3.00 48.26 38.69
CA GLY A 34 -3.56 48.52 40.03
C GLY A 34 -4.78 47.73 40.56
N LEU A 35 -4.51 46.99 41.65
CA LEU A 35 -5.36 46.67 42.82
C LEU A 35 -6.13 45.33 42.90
N SER A 36 -5.49 44.38 43.58
CA SER A 36 -5.89 43.66 44.82
C SER A 36 -7.33 43.17 45.04
N GLN A 37 -7.54 41.85 45.13
CA GLN A 37 -7.74 41.07 46.38
C GLN A 37 -8.37 39.66 46.14
N ASN A 38 -7.72 38.66 46.73
CA ASN A 38 -8.14 37.35 47.29
C ASN A 38 -9.53 36.75 46.99
N TYR A 39 -9.58 35.50 46.47
CA TYR A 39 -9.89 34.25 47.20
C TYR A 39 -10.17 33.07 46.23
N SER A 40 -9.93 31.85 46.74
CA SER A 40 -10.56 30.57 46.37
C SER A 40 -10.03 29.79 45.15
N SER A 41 -9.13 28.84 45.46
CA SER A 41 -9.16 27.42 45.05
C SER A 41 -10.10 27.03 43.90
N GLY A 42 -9.49 26.67 42.77
CA GLY A 42 -10.13 25.97 41.66
C GLY A 42 -9.03 25.34 40.80
N SER A 43 -8.82 24.05 40.98
CA SER A 43 -7.90 23.19 40.25
C SER A 43 -8.14 23.26 38.74
N CYS A 44 -7.27 23.99 38.02
CA CYS A 44 -7.15 23.92 36.56
C CYS A 44 -6.08 22.89 36.20
N LEU A 45 -6.54 21.70 35.83
CA LEU A 45 -5.77 20.71 35.10
C LEU A 45 -5.24 21.35 33.82
N CYS A 46 -3.91 21.49 33.72
CA CYS A 46 -3.22 21.70 32.47
C CYS A 46 -3.49 20.49 31.56
N VAL A 47 -4.33 20.65 30.55
CA VAL A 47 -4.48 19.68 29.46
C VAL A 47 -3.35 19.97 28.46
N PRO A 48 -2.37 19.07 28.28
CA PRO A 48 -1.38 19.25 27.23
C PRO A 48 -2.03 18.99 25.87
N VAL A 49 -1.80 19.91 24.95
CA VAL A 49 -2.15 19.82 23.53
C VAL A 49 -1.21 18.80 22.89
N SER A 50 -1.73 17.62 22.55
CA SER A 50 -1.05 16.64 21.70
C SER A 50 -1.96 16.29 20.53
N LEU A 51 -1.52 16.67 19.34
CA LEU A 51 -2.28 16.62 18.10
C LEU A 51 -1.28 16.26 16.99
N HIS A 52 -1.01 14.96 16.77
CA HIS A 52 -0.68 14.37 15.47
C HIS A 52 -0.37 12.86 15.57
N ALA A 53 -0.64 12.20 14.45
CA ALA A 53 -0.30 10.84 14.03
C ALA A 53 -1.04 9.62 14.65
N GLU A 54 -1.56 8.79 13.73
CA GLU A 54 -1.97 7.37 13.86
C GLU A 54 -3.40 6.96 14.30
N LEU A 55 -4.46 7.66 13.90
CA LEU A 55 -5.83 7.11 14.05
C LEU A 55 -6.81 7.54 12.94
N ASN A 56 -6.48 7.29 11.66
CA ASN A 56 -7.45 7.54 10.57
C ASN A 56 -7.47 6.57 9.38
N PHE A 57 -6.84 5.40 9.45
CA PHE A 57 -7.01 4.41 8.38
C PHE A 57 -7.16 2.99 8.94
N LEU A 58 -8.42 2.58 9.12
CA LEU A 58 -8.91 1.19 9.26
C LEU A 58 -8.61 0.47 10.60
N LEU A 59 -9.49 0.67 11.60
CA LEU A 59 -10.11 -0.37 12.48
C LEU A 59 -10.46 0.19 13.88
N SER A 60 -11.72 0.59 14.09
CA SER A 60 -12.43 0.48 15.38
C SER A 60 -13.92 0.74 15.17
N TYR A 61 -14.74 -0.29 14.90
CA TYR A 61 -16.21 -0.19 15.01
C TYR A 61 -16.82 -1.50 15.57
N THR A 62 -17.27 -1.47 16.85
CA THR A 62 -18.16 -2.44 17.54
C THR A 62 -19.14 -1.73 18.52
N TYR A 63 -20.43 -2.09 18.53
CA TYR A 63 -21.42 -1.80 19.61
C TYR A 63 -22.69 -0.88 19.40
N THR A 64 -23.94 -1.34 19.17
CA THR A 64 -25.21 -0.54 19.00
C THR A 64 -25.76 0.28 20.19
N HIS A 65 -26.58 1.35 19.98
CA HIS A 65 -28.07 1.36 20.14
C HIS A 65 -28.78 2.69 19.80
N THR A 66 -30.11 2.62 19.80
CA THR A 66 -31.20 3.48 19.31
C THR A 66 -31.24 4.96 19.76
N HIS A 67 -31.47 5.90 18.83
CA HIS A 67 -32.21 7.14 19.13
C HIS A 67 -32.98 7.69 17.91
N THR A 68 -34.04 8.42 18.24
CA THR A 68 -35.19 8.82 17.42
C THR A 68 -34.88 9.85 16.34
N HIS A 69 -35.80 9.93 15.37
CA HIS A 69 -35.76 10.57 14.04
C HIS A 69 -35.32 12.05 13.94
N THR A 70 -34.99 12.72 15.05
CA THR A 70 -34.60 14.14 15.11
C THR A 70 -33.09 14.39 15.27
N ASP A 71 -32.27 13.37 15.58
CA ASP A 71 -30.83 13.56 15.89
C ASP A 71 -29.86 13.47 14.68
N ARG A 72 -30.35 13.18 13.46
CA ARG A 72 -29.47 12.92 12.29
C ARG A 72 -28.88 14.17 11.62
N LEU A 73 -29.48 15.35 11.77
CA LEU A 73 -28.94 16.59 11.18
C LEU A 73 -27.75 17.16 11.99
N ILE A 74 -27.69 16.88 13.29
CA ILE A 74 -26.56 17.27 14.17
C ILE A 74 -25.36 16.34 13.96
N SER A 75 -25.60 15.08 13.55
CA SER A 75 -24.57 14.05 13.33
C SER A 75 -23.62 14.33 12.14
N LEU A 76 -24.01 15.14 11.15
CA LEU A 76 -23.08 15.58 10.08
C LEU A 76 -21.97 16.50 10.60
N PHE A 77 -22.15 17.07 11.80
CA PHE A 77 -21.25 18.09 12.37
C PHE A 77 -20.70 17.76 13.77
N GLY A 78 -20.91 16.55 14.34
CA GLY A 78 -20.42 16.24 15.69
C GLY A 78 -20.29 14.75 16.10
N LYS A 79 -19.09 14.18 15.89
CA LYS A 79 -18.45 13.01 16.58
C LYS A 79 -18.88 11.54 16.24
N PRO A 80 -17.97 10.54 16.41
CA PRO A 80 -18.02 9.20 15.77
C PRO A 80 -18.69 8.12 16.64
N PHE A 81 -19.23 7.05 16.02
CA PHE A 81 -20.19 6.12 16.65
C PHE A 81 -19.87 4.62 16.47
N ASP A 82 -19.34 3.95 17.47
CA ASP A 82 -19.14 2.48 17.55
C ASP A 82 -20.46 1.70 17.28
N GLY A 83 -20.43 0.53 16.60
CA GLY A 83 -21.65 -0.16 16.10
C GLY A 83 -21.60 -1.69 16.09
N GLY A 84 -22.63 -2.39 16.60
CA GLY A 84 -22.54 -3.83 16.82
C GLY A 84 -23.86 -4.62 16.86
N LYS A 85 -23.90 -5.65 16.00
CA LYS A 85 -24.65 -6.92 15.95
C LYS A 85 -26.02 -7.10 16.64
N ARG A 86 -27.01 -7.58 15.87
CA ARG A 86 -27.62 -8.94 15.98
C ARG A 86 -28.54 -9.33 14.80
N ASN A 87 -28.32 -10.57 14.33
CA ASN A 87 -29.22 -11.69 13.89
C ASN A 87 -30.23 -11.53 12.73
N MET A 88 -30.00 -12.29 11.62
CA MET A 88 -30.73 -13.50 11.09
C MET A 88 -32.08 -13.17 10.41
N ASP A 89 -32.44 -13.60 9.18
CA ASP A 89 -32.37 -14.93 8.57
C ASP A 89 -32.44 -14.92 7.01
N HIS A 90 -31.99 -16.05 6.43
CA HIS A 90 -32.13 -16.69 5.09
C HIS A 90 -32.95 -16.01 3.95
N GLY A 91 -32.66 -16.14 2.64
CA GLY A 91 -31.78 -16.98 1.81
C GLY A 91 -32.22 -16.85 0.32
N GLY A 92 -31.38 -17.19 -0.66
CA GLY A 92 -31.79 -17.17 -2.08
C GLY A 92 -30.64 -17.35 -3.08
N GLN A 93 -30.85 -18.19 -4.08
CA GLN A 93 -29.83 -18.87 -4.90
C GLN A 93 -29.23 -18.04 -6.06
N GLN A 94 -28.02 -18.46 -6.42
CA GLN A 94 -27.14 -17.99 -7.49
C GLN A 94 -27.65 -18.31 -8.90
N HIS A 95 -27.34 -17.43 -9.85
CA HIS A 95 -27.17 -17.78 -11.26
C HIS A 95 -25.86 -17.17 -11.78
N HIS A 96 -24.95 -18.04 -12.24
CA HIS A 96 -23.65 -17.70 -12.83
C HIS A 96 -23.81 -17.32 -14.31
N GLN A 97 -23.14 -16.25 -14.75
CA GLN A 97 -22.87 -15.99 -16.16
C GLN A 97 -21.39 -15.62 -16.34
N GLN A 98 -20.67 -16.51 -17.03
CA GLN A 98 -19.24 -16.40 -17.35
C GLN A 98 -19.02 -15.28 -18.38
N GLN A 99 -18.08 -14.37 -18.10
CA GLN A 99 -17.47 -13.52 -19.12
C GLN A 99 -15.99 -13.90 -19.30
N GLN A 100 -15.62 -14.07 -20.57
CA GLN A 100 -14.36 -14.61 -21.05
C GLN A 100 -13.20 -13.64 -20.80
N GLN A 101 -12.20 -14.10 -20.03
CA GLN A 101 -10.88 -13.48 -19.96
C GLN A 101 -9.99 -14.00 -21.09
N GLN A 102 -9.35 -13.08 -21.80
CA GLN A 102 -8.31 -13.42 -22.78
C GLN A 102 -7.04 -13.94 -22.07
N PRO A 103 -6.34 -14.91 -22.67
CA PRO A 103 -5.19 -15.56 -22.06
C PRO A 103 -3.97 -14.62 -21.91
N GLY A 104 -3.38 -14.58 -20.72
CA GLY A 104 -2.18 -13.78 -20.42
C GLY A 104 -0.88 -14.37 -20.98
N PRO A 105 0.24 -13.62 -20.95
CA PRO A 105 1.51 -14.03 -21.56
C PRO A 105 2.13 -15.33 -21.01
N PHE A 106 1.68 -15.80 -19.83
CA PHE A 106 2.03 -17.13 -19.31
C PHE A 106 1.45 -18.27 -20.18
N GLN A 107 0.23 -18.09 -20.71
CA GLN A 107 -0.32 -18.97 -21.74
C GLN A 107 0.40 -18.80 -23.07
N GLN A 108 1.07 -17.68 -23.35
CA GLN A 108 1.90 -17.54 -24.54
C GLN A 108 3.22 -18.30 -24.42
N PHE A 109 3.79 -18.44 -23.22
CA PHE A 109 4.97 -19.30 -22.97
C PHE A 109 4.60 -20.80 -22.92
N GLN A 110 3.47 -21.16 -22.31
CA GLN A 110 2.90 -22.51 -22.42
C GLN A 110 2.45 -22.84 -23.86
N ALA A 111 1.91 -21.87 -24.60
CA ALA A 111 1.60 -22.01 -26.02
C ALA A 111 2.87 -22.04 -26.87
N PHE A 112 3.96 -21.38 -26.48
CA PHE A 112 5.28 -21.55 -27.11
C PHE A 112 5.81 -22.97 -26.88
N GLN A 113 5.57 -23.57 -25.71
CA GLN A 113 5.85 -24.99 -25.46
C GLN A 113 4.91 -25.93 -26.25
N GLN A 114 3.63 -25.58 -26.42
CA GLN A 114 2.64 -26.45 -27.08
C GLN A 114 2.63 -26.33 -28.62
N HIS A 115 2.92 -25.17 -29.21
CA HIS A 115 2.96 -24.99 -30.68
C HIS A 115 4.17 -25.67 -31.34
N PHE A 116 5.16 -26.12 -30.56
CA PHE A 116 6.35 -26.79 -31.07
C PHE A 116 6.40 -28.31 -30.80
N GLN A 117 5.33 -28.86 -30.19
CA GLN A 117 5.05 -30.30 -30.19
C GLN A 117 4.12 -30.62 -31.37
N GLY A 118 4.69 -30.80 -32.56
CA GLY A 118 3.97 -31.42 -33.68
C GLY A 118 3.58 -32.87 -33.35
N PRO A 119 2.61 -33.47 -34.08
CA PRO A 119 2.12 -34.82 -33.81
C PRO A 119 3.29 -35.81 -33.81
N GLY A 120 3.38 -36.63 -32.76
CA GLY A 120 4.40 -37.66 -32.63
C GLY A 120 4.44 -38.56 -33.87
N PRO A 121 5.62 -38.98 -34.34
CA PRO A 121 5.70 -39.95 -35.42
C PRO A 121 5.05 -41.25 -34.96
N GLN A 122 4.06 -41.70 -35.72
CA GLN A 122 3.45 -43.01 -35.58
C GLN A 122 4.55 -44.08 -35.60
N ALA A 123 4.36 -45.09 -34.74
CA ALA A 123 5.20 -46.27 -34.65
C ALA A 123 5.38 -46.93 -36.04
N GLY A 124 6.56 -46.74 -36.62
CA GLY A 124 7.06 -47.42 -37.80
C GLY A 124 8.56 -47.61 -37.62
N GLY A 125 9.04 -48.85 -37.75
CA GLY A 125 10.37 -49.28 -37.30
C GLY A 125 11.58 -48.71 -38.07
N PHE A 126 12.77 -49.08 -37.54
CA PHE A 126 14.17 -48.71 -37.89
C PHE A 126 14.67 -47.38 -37.26
N SER A 127 15.85 -47.23 -36.62
CA SER A 127 17.08 -48.03 -36.54
C SER A 127 18.00 -47.57 -35.37
N PRO A 128 19.00 -48.38 -34.96
CA PRO A 128 20.03 -48.02 -33.99
C PRO A 128 21.13 -47.13 -34.61
N GLY A 129 21.42 -46.00 -33.97
CA GLY A 129 22.52 -45.08 -34.36
C GLY A 129 22.12 -43.61 -34.26
N GLN A 130 21.95 -43.07 -33.05
CA GLN A 130 21.81 -41.62 -32.87
C GLN A 130 23.09 -40.92 -33.34
N HIS A 131 22.96 -39.98 -34.27
CA HIS A 131 24.08 -39.19 -34.78
C HIS A 131 24.71 -38.40 -33.62
N PRO A 132 26.05 -38.40 -33.45
CA PRO A 132 26.72 -37.71 -32.33
C PRO A 132 26.31 -36.23 -32.18
N ALA A 133 26.14 -35.54 -33.31
CA ALA A 133 25.64 -34.15 -33.34
C ALA A 133 24.22 -33.99 -32.77
N LEU A 134 23.31 -34.94 -33.02
CA LEU A 134 21.96 -34.90 -32.43
C LEU A 134 22.02 -35.14 -30.94
N SER A 135 22.77 -36.15 -30.49
CA SER A 135 22.95 -36.41 -29.07
C SER A 135 23.52 -35.20 -28.33
N ARG A 136 24.48 -34.48 -28.94
CA ARG A 136 25.03 -33.26 -28.36
C ARG A 136 24.00 -32.12 -28.31
N LEU A 137 23.21 -31.93 -29.35
CA LEU A 137 22.14 -30.92 -29.36
C LEU A 137 21.05 -31.24 -28.34
N ASP A 138 20.71 -32.52 -28.15
CA ASP A 138 19.76 -32.98 -27.13
C ASP A 138 20.28 -32.75 -25.71
N GLU A 139 21.59 -32.87 -25.48
CA GLU A 139 22.23 -32.50 -24.20
C GLU A 139 22.10 -31.00 -23.93
N VAL A 140 22.46 -30.15 -24.90
CA VAL A 140 22.33 -28.70 -24.78
C VAL A 140 20.86 -28.33 -24.55
N GLN A 141 19.93 -28.91 -25.30
CA GLN A 141 18.48 -28.70 -25.13
C GLN A 141 18.01 -29.03 -23.70
N ARG A 142 18.56 -30.08 -23.08
CA ARG A 142 18.23 -30.47 -21.70
C ARG A 142 18.76 -29.44 -20.68
N GLU A 143 19.96 -28.91 -20.89
CA GLU A 143 20.51 -27.83 -20.06
C GLU A 143 19.69 -26.54 -20.20
N VAL A 144 19.31 -26.18 -21.43
CA VAL A 144 18.42 -25.03 -21.71
C VAL A 144 17.09 -25.18 -20.99
N ALA A 145 16.48 -26.37 -21.03
CA ALA A 145 15.24 -26.65 -20.31
C ALA A 145 15.37 -26.51 -18.78
N GLY A 146 16.56 -26.74 -18.23
CA GLY A 146 16.86 -26.52 -16.81
C GLY A 146 17.05 -25.05 -16.42
N LEU A 147 17.53 -24.21 -17.36
CA LEU A 147 17.72 -22.77 -17.15
C LEU A 147 16.45 -21.96 -17.39
N GLY A 148 15.56 -22.41 -18.27
CA GLY A 148 14.30 -21.73 -18.60
C GLY A 148 13.51 -21.26 -17.38
N PRO A 149 13.17 -22.13 -16.40
CA PRO A 149 12.46 -21.73 -15.18
C PRO A 149 13.19 -20.69 -14.33
N GLN A 150 14.53 -20.74 -14.27
CA GLN A 150 15.33 -19.76 -13.53
C GLN A 150 15.24 -18.39 -14.23
N VAL A 151 15.35 -18.35 -15.55
CA VAL A 151 15.20 -17.13 -16.36
C VAL A 151 13.77 -16.55 -16.26
N CYS A 152 12.76 -17.41 -16.30
CA CYS A 152 11.35 -17.00 -16.18
C CYS A 152 10.96 -16.47 -14.79
N SER A 153 11.71 -16.85 -13.76
CA SER A 153 11.47 -16.41 -12.37
C SER A 153 12.47 -15.34 -11.89
N PHE A 154 13.44 -14.98 -12.73
CA PHE A 154 14.40 -13.92 -12.46
C PHE A 154 13.71 -12.56 -12.41
N SER A 155 13.95 -11.80 -11.34
CA SER A 155 13.31 -10.51 -11.08
C SER A 155 14.31 -9.40 -10.74
N GLY A 156 15.60 -9.68 -10.92
CA GLY A 156 16.71 -8.78 -10.59
C GLY A 156 17.05 -7.78 -11.70
N LEU A 157 18.17 -7.08 -11.52
CA LEU A 157 18.78 -6.16 -12.48
C LEU A 157 20.00 -6.79 -13.16
N GLN A 158 20.51 -6.15 -14.21
CA GLN A 158 21.74 -6.57 -14.90
C GLN A 158 22.99 -6.51 -14.00
N SER A 159 22.95 -5.67 -12.96
CA SER A 159 23.99 -5.57 -11.93
C SER A 159 24.07 -6.82 -11.05
N ASP A 160 23.03 -7.64 -11.02
CA ASP A 160 22.90 -8.71 -10.05
C ASP A 160 23.77 -9.90 -10.42
N ARG A 161 24.36 -10.53 -9.40
CA ARG A 161 25.23 -11.70 -9.60
C ARG A 161 24.50 -12.84 -10.32
N GLU A 162 23.21 -13.02 -10.02
CA GLU A 162 22.37 -14.04 -10.63
C GLU A 162 22.13 -13.77 -12.12
N TYR A 163 21.86 -12.52 -12.52
CA TYR A 163 21.76 -12.13 -13.93
C TYR A 163 23.03 -12.54 -14.70
N ARG A 164 24.19 -12.10 -14.21
CA ARG A 164 25.49 -12.41 -14.84
C ARG A 164 25.81 -13.90 -14.84
N ARG A 165 25.26 -14.68 -13.90
CA ARG A 165 25.38 -16.13 -13.91
C ARG A 165 24.53 -16.73 -15.03
N LEU A 166 23.24 -16.40 -15.07
CA LEU A 166 22.30 -16.90 -16.08
C LEU A 166 22.72 -16.51 -17.50
N GLU A 167 23.11 -15.25 -17.70
CA GLU A 167 23.65 -14.75 -18.97
C GLU A 167 24.87 -15.56 -19.42
N ARG A 168 25.87 -15.75 -18.55
CA ARG A 168 27.06 -16.54 -18.89
C ARG A 168 26.75 -18.00 -19.19
N GLU A 169 25.85 -18.63 -18.43
CA GLU A 169 25.43 -20.02 -18.66
C GLU A 169 24.71 -20.15 -20.01
N LEU A 170 23.79 -19.24 -20.33
CA LEU A 170 23.09 -19.23 -21.62
C LEU A 170 24.04 -18.93 -22.79
N THR A 171 24.92 -17.92 -22.69
CA THR A 171 25.90 -17.63 -23.75
C THR A 171 26.84 -18.82 -23.98
N ARG A 172 27.23 -19.55 -22.92
CA ARG A 172 27.98 -20.79 -23.07
C ARG A 172 27.20 -21.82 -23.89
N LEU A 173 25.93 -22.06 -23.58
CA LEU A 173 25.09 -23.02 -24.31
C LEU A 173 24.89 -22.62 -25.77
N LEU A 174 24.75 -21.33 -26.06
CA LEU A 174 24.67 -20.81 -27.44
C LEU A 174 25.94 -21.17 -28.23
N LEU A 175 27.11 -20.88 -27.65
CA LEU A 175 28.40 -21.22 -28.27
C LEU A 175 28.60 -22.73 -28.43
N GLU A 176 28.10 -23.54 -27.49
CA GLU A 176 28.14 -25.00 -27.60
C GLU A 176 27.24 -25.53 -28.72
N ALA A 177 26.03 -24.97 -28.89
CA ALA A 177 25.14 -25.30 -29.99
C ALA A 177 25.74 -24.92 -31.36
N ASP A 178 26.33 -23.72 -31.47
CA ASP A 178 26.91 -23.23 -32.72
C ASP A 178 28.13 -24.04 -33.19
N LYS A 179 28.90 -24.60 -32.24
CA LYS A 179 30.04 -25.48 -32.51
C LYS A 179 29.63 -26.86 -33.05
N VAL A 180 28.35 -27.24 -32.99
CA VAL A 180 27.92 -28.54 -33.49
C VAL A 180 28.03 -28.57 -35.02
N GLU A 181 28.88 -29.47 -35.50
CA GLU A 181 29.05 -29.77 -36.92
C GLU A 181 27.82 -30.51 -37.46
N THR A 182 27.21 -29.95 -38.51
CA THR A 182 25.95 -30.45 -39.08
C THR A 182 26.16 -31.24 -40.38
N GLU A 183 27.40 -31.33 -40.87
CA GLU A 183 27.77 -32.01 -42.13
C GLU A 183 26.92 -31.58 -43.36
N GLY A 184 26.29 -30.41 -43.30
CA GLY A 184 25.33 -29.99 -44.34
C GLY A 184 23.97 -30.70 -44.30
N ARG A 185 23.73 -31.59 -43.33
CA ARG A 185 22.45 -32.30 -43.19
C ARG A 185 21.35 -31.34 -42.71
N PRO A 186 20.21 -31.26 -43.42
CA PRO A 186 19.16 -30.30 -43.10
C PRO A 186 18.53 -30.55 -41.72
N GLU A 187 18.39 -31.81 -41.31
CA GLU A 187 17.85 -32.20 -40.00
C GLU A 187 18.73 -31.66 -38.84
N LEU A 188 20.05 -31.81 -38.96
CA LEU A 188 21.02 -31.32 -37.97
C LEU A 188 21.06 -29.79 -37.92
N GLN A 189 21.01 -29.15 -39.08
CA GLN A 189 20.94 -27.69 -39.18
C GLN A 189 19.67 -27.13 -38.54
N GLN A 190 18.53 -27.79 -38.75
CA GLN A 190 17.27 -27.40 -38.16
C GLN A 190 17.26 -27.61 -36.64
N ALA A 191 17.80 -28.73 -36.15
CA ALA A 191 17.96 -28.98 -34.72
C ALA A 191 18.86 -27.94 -34.05
N ARG A 192 20.02 -27.64 -34.66
CA ARG A 192 20.94 -26.59 -34.16
C ARG A 192 20.26 -25.22 -34.12
N LYS A 193 19.58 -24.84 -35.21
CA LYS A 193 18.86 -23.56 -35.28
C LYS A 193 17.74 -23.46 -34.23
N ARG A 194 17.06 -24.58 -33.94
CA ARG A 194 16.03 -24.65 -32.89
C ARG A 194 16.64 -24.38 -31.51
N VAL A 195 17.68 -25.14 -31.14
CA VAL A 195 18.35 -25.01 -29.83
C VAL A 195 18.92 -23.59 -29.67
N ALA A 196 19.67 -23.10 -30.66
CA ALA A 196 20.24 -21.76 -30.62
C ALA A 196 19.16 -20.67 -30.49
N GLY A 197 18.08 -20.78 -31.26
CA GLY A 197 16.95 -19.84 -31.20
C GLY A 197 16.24 -19.82 -29.84
N GLU A 198 16.18 -20.96 -29.14
CA GLU A 198 15.64 -21.04 -27.78
C GLU A 198 16.55 -20.34 -26.78
N VAL A 199 17.86 -20.58 -26.84
CA VAL A 199 18.85 -19.89 -25.99
C VAL A 199 18.81 -18.38 -26.19
N GLU A 200 18.82 -17.92 -27.45
CA GLU A 200 18.68 -16.50 -27.78
C GLU A 200 17.36 -15.91 -27.28
N GLY A 201 16.27 -16.70 -27.33
CA GLY A 201 14.98 -16.32 -26.77
C GLY A 201 15.04 -16.08 -25.27
N LEU A 202 15.69 -16.97 -24.52
CA LEU A 202 15.90 -16.83 -23.08
C LEU A 202 16.80 -15.64 -22.74
N LEU A 203 17.89 -15.41 -23.48
CA LEU A 203 18.75 -14.23 -23.31
C LEU A 203 17.96 -12.92 -23.51
N ARG A 204 17.21 -12.82 -24.62
CA ARG A 204 16.35 -11.66 -24.90
C ARG A 204 15.29 -11.44 -23.80
N TYR A 205 14.70 -12.52 -23.30
CA TYR A 205 13.71 -12.44 -22.21
C TYR A 205 14.37 -11.97 -20.89
N LEU A 206 15.53 -12.52 -20.55
CA LEU A 206 16.30 -12.15 -19.36
C LEU A 206 16.68 -10.66 -19.37
N GLU A 207 17.24 -10.18 -20.48
CA GLU A 207 17.57 -8.77 -20.69
C GLU A 207 16.34 -7.87 -20.68
N GLY A 208 15.28 -8.26 -21.40
CA GLY A 208 14.01 -7.53 -21.45
C GLY A 208 13.38 -7.34 -20.07
N ASN A 209 13.48 -8.34 -19.19
CA ASN A 209 13.00 -8.21 -17.82
C ASN A 209 13.86 -7.27 -16.97
N ALA A 210 15.19 -7.41 -17.06
CA ALA A 210 16.14 -6.64 -16.27
C ALA A 210 16.17 -5.16 -16.66
N THR A 211 15.81 -4.84 -17.90
CA THR A 211 15.79 -3.47 -18.46
C THR A 211 14.39 -2.89 -18.58
N HIS A 212 13.35 -3.63 -18.17
CA HIS A 212 11.97 -3.20 -18.32
C HIS A 212 11.70 -1.88 -17.56
N PRO A 213 10.97 -0.90 -18.14
CA PRO A 213 10.69 0.39 -17.48
C PRO A 213 10.07 0.24 -16.09
N SER A 214 9.09 -0.66 -15.93
CA SER A 214 8.51 -0.97 -14.61
C SER A 214 9.53 -1.58 -13.63
N ARG A 215 10.49 -2.38 -14.11
CA ARG A 215 11.52 -2.95 -13.25
C ARG A 215 12.45 -1.85 -12.75
N LEU A 216 12.82 -0.92 -13.61
CA LEU A 216 13.62 0.25 -13.25
C LEU A 216 12.86 1.15 -12.27
N ALA A 217 11.57 1.42 -12.51
CA ALA A 217 10.74 2.19 -11.58
C ALA A 217 10.65 1.55 -10.17
N ILE A 218 10.56 0.21 -10.08
CA ILE A 218 10.61 -0.51 -8.80
C ILE A 218 11.97 -0.31 -8.11
N GLU A 219 13.07 -0.31 -8.87
CA GLU A 219 14.39 -0.01 -8.29
C GLU A 219 14.47 1.42 -7.81
N ASP A 220 14.08 2.39 -8.64
CA ASP A 220 14.17 3.82 -8.32
C ASP A 220 13.40 4.14 -7.03
N LEU A 221 12.18 3.61 -6.89
CA LEU A 221 11.39 3.72 -5.67
C LEU A 221 12.05 3.01 -4.47
N SER A 222 12.66 1.83 -4.70
CA SER A 222 13.41 1.15 -3.64
C SER A 222 14.63 1.94 -3.19
N GLN A 223 15.31 2.64 -4.11
CA GLN A 223 16.45 3.52 -3.82
C GLN A 223 16.00 4.79 -3.10
N GLU A 224 14.85 5.34 -3.47
CA GLU A 224 14.24 6.48 -2.78
C GLU A 224 13.97 6.12 -1.31
N ALA A 225 13.34 4.98 -1.03
CA ALA A 225 13.15 4.52 0.35
C ALA A 225 14.49 4.29 1.07
N ARG A 226 15.49 3.71 0.41
CA ARG A 226 16.85 3.57 0.99
C ARG A 226 17.45 4.91 1.38
N SER A 227 17.33 5.92 0.52
CA SER A 227 17.86 7.27 0.76
C SER A 227 17.18 7.95 1.96
N LEU A 228 15.84 7.88 2.02
CA LEU A 228 15.06 8.39 3.14
C LEU A 228 15.48 7.76 4.46
N LEU A 229 15.65 6.44 4.49
CA LEU A 229 15.99 5.69 5.68
C LEU A 229 17.46 5.81 6.07
N LEU A 230 18.36 5.93 5.09
CA LEU A 230 19.77 6.20 5.33
C LEU A 230 19.92 7.53 6.07
N THR A 231 19.32 8.59 5.54
CA THR A 231 19.41 9.95 6.08
C THR A 231 18.61 10.11 7.38
N GLY A 232 17.40 9.55 7.44
CA GLY A 232 16.48 9.75 8.57
C GLY A 232 16.74 8.84 9.77
N VAL A 233 17.33 7.66 9.56
CA VAL A 233 17.47 6.64 10.61
C VAL A 233 18.91 6.18 10.77
N VAL A 234 19.54 5.70 9.71
CA VAL A 234 20.80 4.95 9.80
C VAL A 234 22.00 5.86 10.09
N GLU A 235 22.14 6.99 9.39
CA GLU A 235 23.23 7.95 9.62
C GLU A 235 23.15 8.62 10.99
N PRO A 236 22.00 9.15 11.45
CA PRO A 236 21.89 9.71 12.79
C PRO A 236 22.24 8.68 13.87
N HIS A 237 21.80 7.43 13.71
CA HIS A 237 22.14 6.35 14.62
C HIS A 237 23.66 6.08 14.65
N ARG A 238 24.32 6.00 13.48
CA ARG A 238 25.79 5.83 13.38
C ARG A 238 26.56 6.99 14.00
N ALA A 239 26.01 8.19 13.96
CA ALA A 239 26.59 9.38 14.59
C ALA A 239 26.37 9.43 16.13
N GLY A 240 25.68 8.44 16.72
CA GLY A 240 25.34 8.44 18.14
C GLY A 240 24.27 9.46 18.52
N VAL A 241 23.60 10.07 17.52
CA VAL A 241 22.49 10.98 17.74
C VAL A 241 21.22 10.15 17.90
N ALA A 242 20.41 10.48 18.91
CA ALA A 242 19.07 9.92 19.03
C ALA A 242 18.28 10.33 17.78
N SER A 243 18.17 9.42 16.79
CA SER A 243 17.27 9.60 15.65
C SER A 243 15.87 9.73 16.21
N GLU A 244 15.24 10.89 16.13
CA GLU A 244 13.80 10.98 16.30
C GLU A 244 13.17 10.62 14.95
N ILE A 245 12.43 9.51 14.89
CA ILE A 245 11.67 9.17 13.68
C ILE A 245 10.57 10.23 13.56
N GLY A 246 10.76 11.15 12.61
CA GLY A 246 9.82 12.23 12.34
C GLY A 246 8.61 11.74 11.54
N GLU A 247 7.47 12.40 11.71
CA GLU A 247 6.23 12.11 10.96
C GLU A 247 6.47 12.22 9.43
N GLU A 248 7.27 13.19 9.00
CA GLU A 248 7.67 13.37 7.59
C GLU A 248 8.38 12.14 7.01
N LEU A 249 9.22 11.46 7.79
CA LEU A 249 9.89 10.24 7.33
C LEU A 249 8.88 9.10 7.16
N VAL A 250 7.95 8.94 8.10
CA VAL A 250 6.90 7.92 8.04
C VAL A 250 6.01 8.15 6.82
N GLU A 251 5.58 9.39 6.60
CA GLU A 251 4.80 9.79 5.43
C GLU A 251 5.57 9.57 4.12
N GLY A 252 6.86 9.91 4.08
CA GLY A 252 7.71 9.68 2.92
C GLY A 252 7.83 8.20 2.55
N VAL A 253 8.07 7.33 3.54
CA VAL A 253 8.15 5.88 3.34
C VAL A 253 6.80 5.30 2.91
N GLN A 254 5.70 5.76 3.53
CA GLN A 254 4.35 5.38 3.12
C GLN A 254 4.07 5.81 1.67
N GLY A 255 4.48 7.02 1.28
CA GLY A 255 4.35 7.53 -0.09
C GLY A 255 5.12 6.69 -1.12
N VAL A 256 6.28 6.14 -0.75
CA VAL A 256 7.00 5.16 -1.58
C VAL A 256 6.23 3.85 -1.70
N ALA A 257 5.70 3.31 -0.60
CA ALA A 257 4.92 2.06 -0.62
C ALA A 257 3.70 2.16 -1.55
N MET A 258 2.98 3.29 -1.48
CA MET A 258 1.81 3.56 -2.33
C MET A 258 2.18 3.61 -3.82
N ARG A 259 3.27 4.30 -4.18
CA ARG A 259 3.76 4.35 -5.57
C ARG A 259 4.29 3.01 -6.05
N LEU A 260 4.96 2.23 -5.20
CA LEU A 260 5.42 0.87 -5.53
C LEU A 260 4.23 -0.03 -5.88
N ALA A 261 3.13 0.07 -5.14
CA ALA A 261 1.91 -0.66 -5.46
C ALA A 261 1.37 -0.28 -6.85
N GLN A 262 1.41 0.99 -7.22
CA GLN A 262 0.91 1.45 -8.51
C GLN A 262 1.79 1.05 -9.72
N VAL A 263 2.99 0.49 -9.52
CA VAL A 263 3.83 0.07 -10.65
C VAL A 263 3.16 -1.06 -11.42
N LYS A 264 2.97 -0.84 -12.73
CA LYS A 264 2.31 -1.79 -13.64
C LYS A 264 3.20 -2.99 -13.94
N THR A 265 2.62 -4.18 -13.91
CA THR A 265 3.33 -5.43 -14.15
C THR A 265 3.02 -6.08 -15.50
N GLY A 266 1.96 -5.67 -16.19
CA GLY A 266 1.52 -6.24 -17.47
C GLY A 266 1.30 -7.75 -17.43
N GLY A 267 0.92 -8.30 -16.28
CA GLY A 267 0.87 -9.75 -16.05
C GLY A 267 2.23 -10.47 -16.03
N SER A 268 3.35 -9.75 -16.11
CA SER A 268 4.71 -10.33 -16.05
C SER A 268 5.03 -10.83 -14.64
N VAL A 269 5.25 -12.15 -14.52
CA VAL A 269 5.61 -12.81 -13.27
C VAL A 269 6.90 -12.22 -12.64
N PRO A 270 8.00 -12.02 -13.40
CA PRO A 270 9.18 -11.30 -12.93
C PRO A 270 8.90 -9.93 -12.29
N LEU A 271 8.03 -9.13 -12.91
CA LEU A 271 7.72 -7.79 -12.42
C LEU A 271 6.85 -7.83 -11.17
N ARG A 272 5.88 -8.76 -11.11
CA ARG A 272 5.07 -8.99 -9.90
C ARG A 272 5.95 -9.42 -8.73
N LYS A 273 6.88 -10.34 -8.96
CA LYS A 273 7.87 -10.78 -7.98
C LYS A 273 8.75 -9.64 -7.49
N ALA A 274 9.29 -8.82 -8.39
CA ALA A 274 10.11 -7.66 -8.04
C ALA A 274 9.32 -6.65 -7.18
N ARG A 275 8.11 -6.29 -7.61
CA ARG A 275 7.22 -5.35 -6.90
C ARG A 275 6.85 -5.87 -5.52
N TYR A 276 6.47 -7.15 -5.43
CA TYR A 276 6.13 -7.81 -4.16
C TYR A 276 7.30 -7.79 -3.17
N ARG A 277 8.53 -8.12 -3.62
CA ARG A 277 9.73 -8.08 -2.77
C ARG A 277 10.06 -6.67 -2.28
N ALA A 278 9.89 -5.66 -3.14
CA ALA A 278 10.09 -4.27 -2.77
C ALA A 278 9.05 -3.82 -1.74
N LEU A 279 7.77 -4.04 -2.01
CA LEU A 279 6.66 -3.72 -1.11
C LEU A 279 6.79 -4.41 0.26
N THR A 280 7.14 -5.69 0.27
CA THR A 280 7.28 -6.46 1.52
C THR A 280 8.34 -5.83 2.42
N ARG A 281 9.49 -5.43 1.87
CA ARG A 281 10.55 -4.75 2.62
C ARG A 281 10.13 -3.37 3.10
N VAL A 282 9.55 -2.54 2.22
CA VAL A 282 9.13 -1.18 2.57
C VAL A 282 8.02 -1.18 3.62
N CYS A 283 7.02 -2.05 3.49
CA CYS A 283 5.95 -2.18 4.49
C CYS A 283 6.47 -2.71 5.83
N ALA A 284 7.41 -3.66 5.83
CA ALA A 284 8.04 -4.11 7.06
C ALA A 284 8.79 -2.97 7.77
N VAL A 285 9.51 -2.12 7.01
CA VAL A 285 10.13 -0.93 7.58
C VAL A 285 9.07 0.03 8.12
N GLN A 286 7.99 0.28 7.38
CA GLN A 286 6.90 1.15 7.84
C GLN A 286 6.33 0.67 9.19
N GLU A 287 6.05 -0.63 9.34
CA GLU A 287 5.57 -1.21 10.61
C GLU A 287 6.59 -1.00 11.75
N VAL A 288 7.89 -1.13 11.47
CA VAL A 288 8.97 -0.88 12.44
C VAL A 288 9.06 0.62 12.83
N LEU A 289 8.79 1.54 11.90
CA LEU A 289 8.76 2.98 12.18
C LEU A 289 7.54 3.37 13.03
N GLU A 290 6.34 2.90 12.66
CA GLU A 290 5.05 3.17 13.35
C GLU A 290 5.03 2.59 14.77
N GLY A 291 5.64 1.41 14.97
CA GLY A 291 5.79 0.80 16.30
C GLY A 291 6.45 1.75 17.32
N ARG A 292 7.29 2.68 16.86
CA ARG A 292 7.94 3.69 17.70
C ARG A 292 7.02 4.86 18.08
N VAL A 293 6.07 5.23 17.21
CA VAL A 293 5.09 6.29 17.47
C VAL A 293 4.17 5.87 18.61
N ARG A 294 3.73 4.60 18.62
CA ARG A 294 2.88 4.03 19.69
C ARG A 294 3.56 3.96 21.06
N MET A 295 4.89 3.93 21.11
CA MET A 295 5.66 3.93 22.36
C MET A 295 5.74 5.33 23.00
N ARG A 296 5.62 6.42 22.22
CA ARG A 296 5.67 7.81 22.73
C ARG A 296 4.43 8.21 23.53
N THR A 297 3.35 7.45 23.46
CA THR A 297 2.06 7.75 24.10
C THR A 297 2.02 7.42 25.60
N LEU A 298 3.09 6.83 26.17
CA LEU A 298 3.18 6.40 27.57
C LEU A 298 4.36 7.11 28.29
N PRO A 299 4.30 7.31 29.61
CA PRO A 299 5.36 7.96 30.40
C PRO A 299 6.55 7.01 30.60
N LEU A 300 7.22 6.68 29.51
CA LEU A 300 8.41 5.84 29.46
C LEU A 300 9.62 6.66 28.99
N PRO A 301 10.84 6.37 29.45
CA PRO A 301 11.19 5.33 30.42
C PRO A 301 10.71 5.63 31.85
N LEU A 302 10.46 4.58 32.65
CA LEU A 302 10.15 4.76 34.08
C LEU A 302 11.40 5.22 34.85
N SER A 303 11.19 5.96 35.94
CA SER A 303 12.27 6.37 36.85
C SER A 303 12.96 5.14 37.44
N GLU A 304 14.30 5.14 37.47
CA GLU A 304 15.11 4.06 38.06
C GLU A 304 14.79 3.81 39.54
N GLN A 305 14.27 4.84 40.24
CA GLN A 305 13.87 4.75 41.64
C GLN A 305 12.56 3.96 41.84
N THR A 306 11.85 3.61 40.77
CA THR A 306 10.54 2.93 40.84
C THR A 306 10.68 1.46 41.27
N HIS A 307 11.72 0.76 40.82
CA HIS A 307 11.98 -0.65 41.13
C HIS A 307 13.39 -1.04 40.67
N ALA A 308 14.05 -2.00 41.37
CA ALA A 308 15.41 -2.44 41.04
C ALA A 308 15.56 -2.90 39.58
N SER A 309 14.55 -3.60 39.05
CA SER A 309 14.54 -4.10 37.67
C SER A 309 14.40 -3.01 36.60
N VAL A 310 13.96 -1.79 36.93
CA VAL A 310 13.73 -0.71 35.95
C VAL A 310 15.02 -0.26 35.30
N GLN A 311 16.12 -0.19 36.05
CA GLN A 311 17.42 0.16 35.46
C GLN A 311 17.82 -0.81 34.35
N ARG A 312 17.61 -2.13 34.55
CA ARG A 312 17.93 -3.12 33.53
C ARG A 312 16.97 -3.04 32.34
N ILE A 313 15.67 -2.83 32.58
CA ILE A 313 14.69 -2.64 31.49
C ILE A 313 15.04 -1.40 30.64
N ASN A 314 15.44 -0.29 31.28
CA ASN A 314 15.88 0.92 30.59
C ASN A 314 17.13 0.67 29.73
N GLN A 315 18.11 -0.09 30.24
CA GLN A 315 19.29 -0.48 29.47
C GLN A 315 18.92 -1.32 28.24
N VAL A 316 18.09 -2.35 28.42
CA VAL A 316 17.62 -3.18 27.30
C VAL A 316 16.85 -2.33 26.28
N MET A 317 16.01 -1.38 26.71
CA MET A 317 15.31 -0.46 25.81
C MET A 317 16.23 0.38 24.91
N VAL A 318 17.38 0.82 25.43
CA VAL A 318 18.38 1.56 24.65
C VAL A 318 18.98 0.64 23.57
N GLU A 319 19.36 -0.56 23.95
CA GLU A 319 19.90 -1.57 23.02
C GLU A 319 18.88 -1.98 21.96
N VAL A 320 17.62 -2.21 22.36
CA VAL A 320 16.48 -2.48 21.48
C VAL A 320 16.28 -1.36 20.46
N SER A 321 16.47 -0.11 20.89
CA SER A 321 16.39 1.04 19.98
C SER A 321 17.50 1.04 18.93
N GLY A 322 18.70 0.58 19.28
CA GLY A 322 19.80 0.37 18.31
C GLY A 322 19.54 -0.82 17.38
N ALA A 323 19.07 -1.94 17.93
CA ALA A 323 18.67 -3.12 17.18
C ALA A 323 17.59 -2.81 16.12
N ARG A 324 16.68 -1.87 16.42
CA ARG A 324 15.67 -1.38 15.48
C ARG A 324 16.30 -0.69 14.26
N CYS A 325 17.28 0.19 14.49
CA CYS A 325 18.02 0.83 13.41
C CYS A 325 18.80 -0.19 12.56
N GLN A 326 19.38 -1.20 13.20
CA GLN A 326 20.06 -2.30 12.51
C GLN A 326 19.07 -3.13 11.67
N LEU A 327 17.87 -3.42 12.18
CA LEU A 327 16.81 -4.10 11.42
C LEU A 327 16.44 -3.32 10.16
N ILE A 328 16.19 -2.01 10.27
CA ILE A 328 15.88 -1.15 9.13
C ILE A 328 17.02 -1.18 8.10
N ALA A 329 18.27 -1.09 8.56
CA ALA A 329 19.43 -1.17 7.68
C ALA A 329 19.52 -2.52 6.96
N LEU A 330 19.22 -3.63 7.65
CA LEU A 330 19.20 -4.98 7.07
C LEU A 330 18.11 -5.11 6.01
N LEU A 331 16.87 -4.73 6.35
CA LEU A 331 15.73 -4.80 5.44
C LEU A 331 15.96 -3.99 4.15
N MET A 332 16.72 -2.90 4.24
CA MET A 332 16.99 -2.01 3.12
C MET A 332 18.33 -2.25 2.43
N GLY A 333 19.12 -3.24 2.86
CA GLY A 333 20.43 -3.52 2.28
C GLY A 333 21.46 -2.41 2.52
N LEU A 334 21.33 -1.65 3.61
CA LEU A 334 22.23 -0.58 4.04
C LEU A 334 23.25 -1.06 5.09
N SER A 335 23.15 -2.33 5.50
CA SER A 335 24.06 -2.97 6.45
C SER A 335 25.37 -3.39 5.78
N GLY A 336 26.48 -3.20 6.49
CA GLY A 336 27.81 -3.58 5.99
C GLY A 336 28.16 -5.04 6.26
N ARG A 337 28.13 -5.47 7.52
CA ARG A 337 28.52 -6.83 7.96
C ARG A 337 27.46 -7.55 8.78
N ASP A 338 26.39 -6.86 9.15
CA ASP A 338 25.36 -7.42 10.00
C ASP A 338 24.51 -8.42 9.22
N SER A 339 24.02 -9.46 9.91
CA SER A 339 23.13 -10.46 9.34
C SER A 339 21.83 -10.56 10.14
N CYS A 340 20.75 -10.98 9.49
CA CYS A 340 19.47 -11.23 10.17
C CYS A 340 19.62 -12.28 11.29
N THR A 341 20.47 -13.30 11.07
CA THR A 341 20.77 -14.34 12.07
C THR A 341 21.45 -13.79 13.31
N HIS A 342 22.39 -12.85 13.15
CA HIS A 342 23.06 -12.22 14.27
C HIS A 342 22.07 -11.36 15.07
N LEU A 343 21.30 -10.50 14.39
CA LEU A 343 20.32 -9.64 15.05
C LEU A 343 19.23 -10.45 15.76
N ALA A 344 18.75 -11.53 15.17
CA ALA A 344 17.77 -12.43 15.80
C ALA A 344 18.32 -13.04 17.10
N ARG A 345 19.60 -13.44 17.11
CA ARG A 345 20.27 -13.95 18.30
C ARG A 345 20.35 -12.88 19.40
N VAL A 346 20.79 -11.66 19.06
CA VAL A 346 20.89 -10.54 20.01
C VAL A 346 19.52 -10.21 20.62
N LEU A 347 18.49 -10.11 19.79
CA LEU A 347 17.11 -9.88 20.25
C LEU A 347 16.60 -11.00 21.17
N THR A 348 16.94 -12.25 20.86
CA THR A 348 16.58 -13.40 21.71
C THR A 348 17.32 -13.37 23.05
N GLU A 349 18.58 -12.95 23.08
CA GLU A 349 19.35 -12.74 24.32
C GLU A 349 18.66 -11.68 25.21
N PHE A 350 18.19 -10.57 24.64
CA PHE A 350 17.41 -9.57 25.38
C PHE A 350 16.11 -10.11 25.97
N LEU A 351 15.40 -11.00 25.28
CA LEU A 351 14.21 -11.65 25.82
C LEU A 351 14.54 -12.48 27.06
N VAL A 352 15.62 -13.28 27.01
CA VAL A 352 16.07 -14.09 28.14
C VAL A 352 16.45 -13.22 29.33
N GLU A 353 17.13 -12.10 29.09
CA GLU A 353 17.47 -11.15 30.14
C GLU A 353 16.24 -10.52 30.80
N LEU A 354 15.24 -10.11 30.01
CA LEU A 354 14.00 -9.52 30.52
C LEU A 354 13.18 -10.54 31.31
N ASP A 355 13.13 -11.79 30.86
CA ASP A 355 12.41 -12.88 31.53
C ASP A 355 13.02 -13.25 32.89
N ALA A 356 14.34 -13.10 33.04
CA ALA A 356 15.04 -13.32 34.30
C ALA A 356 14.77 -12.24 35.38
N LEU A 357 14.16 -11.11 35.01
CA LEU A 357 13.86 -10.03 35.96
C LEU A 357 12.64 -10.36 36.83
N ASP A 358 12.81 -10.26 38.14
CA ASP A 358 11.67 -10.26 39.06
C ASP A 358 10.96 -8.90 38.99
N VAL A 359 9.70 -8.95 38.57
CA VAL A 359 8.79 -7.78 38.45
C VAL A 359 7.43 -8.09 39.07
N SER A 360 7.29 -9.21 39.78
CA SER A 360 6.03 -9.71 40.34
C SER A 360 5.38 -8.76 41.35
N SER A 361 6.19 -7.93 42.00
CA SER A 361 5.80 -6.96 43.03
C SER A 361 5.11 -5.70 42.48
N ASN A 362 5.32 -5.32 41.21
CA ASN A 362 4.87 -4.03 40.69
C ASN A 362 4.23 -4.14 39.29
N ALA A 363 2.92 -3.86 39.20
CA ALA A 363 2.16 -3.97 37.96
C ALA A 363 2.64 -3.02 36.85
N ALA A 364 3.07 -1.80 37.19
CA ALA A 364 3.58 -0.84 36.21
C ALA A 364 4.88 -1.34 35.57
N VAL A 365 5.77 -1.94 36.36
CA VAL A 365 7.04 -2.49 35.89
C VAL A 365 6.82 -3.77 35.06
N ARG A 366 5.83 -4.61 35.41
CA ARG A 366 5.42 -5.75 34.56
C ARG A 366 4.94 -5.31 33.19
N ASN A 367 4.05 -4.32 33.16
CA ASN A 367 3.51 -3.78 31.91
C ASN A 367 4.63 -3.16 31.07
N TYR A 368 5.55 -2.43 31.70
CA TYR A 368 6.70 -1.86 31.02
C TYR A 368 7.58 -2.95 30.39
N ARG A 369 7.99 -3.97 31.16
CA ARG A 369 8.73 -5.13 30.63
C ARG A 369 7.98 -5.79 29.47
N LYS A 370 6.68 -6.04 29.64
CA LYS A 370 5.83 -6.67 28.62
C LYS A 370 5.86 -5.88 27.31
N GLN A 371 5.82 -4.56 27.39
CA GLN A 371 5.88 -3.69 26.22
C GLN A 371 7.22 -3.78 25.49
N VAL A 372 8.35 -3.82 26.21
CA VAL A 372 9.68 -4.05 25.60
C VAL A 372 9.76 -5.42 24.93
N VAL A 373 9.21 -6.46 25.58
CA VAL A 373 9.12 -7.81 25.02
C VAL A 373 8.25 -7.85 23.77
N GLU A 374 7.11 -7.17 23.77
CA GLU A 374 6.23 -7.06 22.59
C GLU A 374 6.95 -6.36 21.43
N GLU A 375 7.76 -5.35 21.72
CA GLU A 375 8.57 -4.66 20.72
C GLU A 375 9.66 -5.57 20.11
N ILE A 376 10.41 -6.30 20.95
CA ILE A 376 11.42 -7.26 20.51
C ILE A 376 10.79 -8.35 19.63
N ASN A 377 9.66 -8.91 20.07
CA ASN A 377 8.91 -9.89 19.29
C ASN A 377 8.36 -9.29 17.98
N GLY A 378 8.01 -8.01 17.96
CA GLY A 378 7.67 -7.27 16.75
C GLY A 378 8.83 -7.27 15.75
N MET A 379 10.03 -6.91 16.19
CA MET A 379 11.22 -6.90 15.34
C MET A 379 11.61 -8.29 14.83
N LEU A 380 11.56 -9.32 15.70
CA LEU A 380 11.88 -10.70 15.33
C LEU A 380 10.99 -11.21 14.17
N LYS A 381 9.72 -10.78 14.10
CA LYS A 381 8.81 -11.16 13.01
C LYS A 381 9.29 -10.75 11.62
N HIS A 382 10.11 -9.70 11.52
CA HIS A 382 10.60 -9.16 10.24
C HIS A 382 11.97 -9.72 9.81
N LEU A 383 12.63 -10.50 10.67
CA LEU A 383 13.97 -11.04 10.34
C LEU A 383 13.93 -12.27 9.42
N ASP A 384 12.75 -12.86 9.20
CA ASP A 384 12.52 -14.00 8.30
C ASP A 384 12.10 -13.60 6.87
N LEU A 385 12.15 -12.31 6.51
CA LEU A 385 11.59 -11.80 5.25
C LEU A 385 12.38 -12.21 3.99
N GLU A 386 13.66 -12.58 4.10
CA GLU A 386 14.47 -12.98 2.93
C GLU A 386 13.95 -14.26 2.26
N GLY A 387 13.37 -15.19 3.02
CA GLY A 387 12.77 -16.42 2.49
C GLY A 387 11.37 -16.24 1.90
N GLU A 388 10.64 -15.18 2.29
CA GLU A 388 9.25 -14.97 1.88
C GLU A 388 9.11 -14.59 0.38
N GLY A 389 10.18 -14.06 -0.23
CA GLY A 389 10.18 -13.59 -1.61
C GLY A 389 10.45 -14.63 -2.70
N ASP A 390 10.82 -15.87 -2.34
CA ASP A 390 11.16 -16.94 -3.30
C ASP A 390 9.96 -17.82 -3.69
N ASP A 391 8.88 -17.84 -2.90
CA ASP A 391 7.68 -18.64 -3.19
C ASP A 391 6.75 -17.94 -4.19
N THR A 392 6.57 -18.55 -5.36
CA THR A 392 5.70 -18.07 -6.43
C THR A 392 4.25 -17.82 -6.01
N ARG A 393 3.73 -18.59 -5.04
CA ARG A 393 2.35 -18.43 -4.55
C ARG A 393 2.10 -17.09 -3.84
N ARG A 394 3.15 -16.40 -3.41
CA ARG A 394 3.06 -15.14 -2.67
C ARG A 394 2.80 -13.93 -3.56
N TYR A 395 3.23 -13.99 -4.82
CA TYR A 395 3.09 -12.91 -5.79
C TYR A 395 2.25 -13.28 -7.03
N ASP A 396 1.89 -14.54 -7.21
CA ASP A 396 0.88 -14.95 -8.18
C ASP A 396 -0.49 -15.12 -7.51
N LEU A 397 -1.19 -14.00 -7.38
CA LEU A 397 -2.39 -13.87 -6.55
C LEU A 397 -3.67 -14.41 -7.18
N ALA A 398 -3.63 -14.86 -8.44
CA ALA A 398 -4.82 -15.26 -9.20
C ALA A 398 -5.63 -16.40 -8.55
N GLN A 399 -4.98 -17.23 -7.73
CA GLN A 399 -5.63 -18.34 -7.01
C GLN A 399 -5.74 -18.11 -5.51
N ASN A 400 -5.39 -16.92 -5.01
CA ASN A 400 -5.46 -16.62 -3.59
C ASN A 400 -6.91 -16.42 -3.14
N ASP A 401 -7.33 -17.14 -2.09
CA ASP A 401 -8.72 -17.11 -1.62
C ASP A 401 -9.15 -15.71 -1.15
N SER A 402 -8.28 -14.98 -0.46
CA SER A 402 -8.56 -13.60 -0.01
C SER A 402 -8.79 -12.66 -1.19
N ILE A 403 -8.02 -12.81 -2.27
CA ILE A 403 -8.23 -12.02 -3.50
C ILE A 403 -9.54 -12.39 -4.18
N ARG A 404 -9.90 -13.67 -4.22
CA ARG A 404 -11.18 -14.11 -4.78
C ARG A 404 -12.37 -13.56 -3.99
N GLU A 405 -12.25 -13.51 -2.67
CA GLU A 405 -13.26 -12.91 -1.78
C GLU A 405 -13.38 -11.39 -2.03
N ILE A 406 -12.25 -10.67 -2.09
CA ILE A 406 -12.22 -9.24 -2.41
C ILE A 406 -12.89 -8.97 -3.78
N GLU A 407 -12.55 -9.73 -4.81
CA GLU A 407 -13.13 -9.56 -6.15
C GLU A 407 -14.62 -9.90 -6.19
N ALA A 408 -15.09 -10.88 -5.41
CA ALA A 408 -16.51 -11.15 -5.26
C ALA A 408 -17.25 -9.96 -4.64
N ILE A 409 -16.67 -9.35 -3.60
CA ILE A 409 -17.23 -8.15 -2.96
C ILE A 409 -17.24 -6.99 -3.95
N ARG A 410 -16.14 -6.71 -4.65
CA ARG A 410 -16.07 -5.65 -5.68
C ARG A 410 -17.09 -5.87 -6.80
N GLY A 411 -17.29 -7.11 -7.23
CA GLY A 411 -18.34 -7.48 -8.18
C GLY A 411 -19.73 -7.09 -7.68
N ARG A 412 -20.04 -7.37 -6.40
CA ARG A 412 -21.31 -6.96 -5.79
C ARG A 412 -21.44 -5.44 -5.67
N VAL A 413 -20.38 -4.75 -5.25
CA VAL A 413 -20.33 -3.27 -5.18
C VAL A 413 -20.57 -2.64 -6.54
N ASN A 414 -20.03 -3.21 -7.61
CA ASN A 414 -20.26 -2.73 -8.97
C ASN A 414 -21.74 -2.81 -9.38
N ILE A 415 -22.42 -3.92 -9.03
CA ILE A 415 -23.87 -4.07 -9.27
C ILE A 415 -24.64 -3.00 -8.50
N LEU A 416 -24.40 -2.89 -7.18
CA LEU A 416 -25.07 -1.91 -6.32
C LEU A 416 -24.85 -0.47 -6.80
N ARG A 417 -23.62 -0.13 -7.18
CA ARG A 417 -23.28 1.16 -7.80
C ARG A 417 -24.11 1.41 -9.05
N GLY A 418 -24.27 0.41 -9.91
CA GLY A 418 -25.11 0.52 -11.11
C GLY A 418 -26.60 0.66 -10.80
N GLU A 419 -27.09 0.14 -9.68
CA GLU A 419 -28.47 0.33 -9.20
C GLU A 419 -28.67 1.74 -8.63
N VAL A 420 -27.74 2.18 -7.78
CA VAL A 420 -27.64 3.54 -7.22
C VAL A 420 -27.72 4.59 -8.32
N LEU A 421 -26.98 4.42 -9.42
CA LEU A 421 -26.98 5.38 -10.53
C LEU A 421 -28.24 5.31 -11.42
N ARG A 422 -29.03 4.23 -11.39
CA ARG A 422 -30.17 4.01 -12.31
C ARG A 422 -31.56 4.17 -11.67
N GLN A 423 -31.77 3.66 -10.45
CA GLN A 423 -33.12 3.41 -9.91
C GLN A 423 -33.44 4.17 -8.61
N GLY A 424 -32.48 4.96 -8.10
CA GLY A 424 -32.65 5.67 -6.83
C GLY A 424 -32.23 4.86 -5.60
N MET A 425 -32.27 5.52 -4.44
CA MET A 425 -31.24 5.38 -3.40
C MET A 425 -31.69 4.65 -2.11
N ALA A 426 -32.91 4.10 -2.07
CA ALA A 426 -33.50 3.62 -0.82
C ALA A 426 -33.05 2.19 -0.46
N GLY A 427 -32.53 2.00 0.75
CA GLY A 427 -32.31 0.68 1.36
C GLY A 427 -30.96 -0.01 1.06
N LEU A 428 -30.14 0.55 0.17
CA LEU A 428 -28.86 -0.06 -0.25
C LEU A 428 -27.71 0.16 0.76
N GLY A 429 -27.83 1.16 1.64
CA GLY A 429 -26.79 1.50 2.62
C GLY A 429 -26.47 0.37 3.61
N ALA A 430 -27.48 -0.38 4.05
CA ALA A 430 -27.27 -1.51 4.97
C ALA A 430 -26.46 -2.64 4.31
N GLU A 431 -26.70 -2.89 3.03
CA GLU A 431 -25.96 -3.90 2.28
C GLU A 431 -24.51 -3.47 2.05
N LEU A 432 -24.27 -2.23 1.64
CA LEU A 432 -22.92 -1.68 1.48
C LEU A 432 -22.13 -1.71 2.81
N GLN A 433 -22.77 -1.39 3.93
CA GLN A 433 -22.15 -1.53 5.25
C GLN A 433 -21.83 -3.00 5.58
N GLY A 434 -22.69 -3.94 5.17
CA GLY A 434 -22.43 -5.37 5.26
C GLY A 434 -21.19 -5.80 4.47
N LEU A 435 -20.98 -5.24 3.27
CA LEU A 435 -19.80 -5.51 2.44
C LEU A 435 -18.51 -4.94 3.06
N LEU A 436 -18.57 -3.76 3.70
CA LEU A 436 -17.43 -3.24 4.48
C LEU A 436 -17.05 -4.19 5.61
N ASN A 437 -18.03 -4.69 6.37
CA ASN A 437 -17.78 -5.63 7.46
C ASN A 437 -17.20 -6.97 6.97
N GLN A 438 -17.53 -7.39 5.74
CA GLN A 438 -16.91 -8.56 5.10
C GLN A 438 -15.45 -8.26 4.73
N LEU A 439 -15.18 -7.11 4.11
CA LEU A 439 -13.81 -6.69 3.79
C LEU A 439 -12.91 -6.64 5.03
N ASP A 440 -13.42 -6.15 6.17
CA ASP A 440 -12.66 -6.10 7.42
C ASP A 440 -12.25 -7.48 7.95
N GLN A 441 -13.02 -8.53 7.61
CA GLN A 441 -12.75 -9.91 8.01
C GLN A 441 -11.81 -10.66 7.06
N VAL A 442 -11.51 -10.10 5.88
CA VAL A 442 -10.61 -10.73 4.91
C VAL A 442 -9.21 -10.86 5.51
N ASP A 443 -8.70 -12.10 5.55
CA ASP A 443 -7.33 -12.36 5.97
C ASP A 443 -6.34 -11.83 4.91
N THR A 444 -5.56 -10.83 5.29
CA THR A 444 -4.52 -10.24 4.44
C THR A 444 -3.14 -10.82 4.70
N GLY A 445 -2.98 -11.58 5.79
CA GLY A 445 -1.69 -12.04 6.28
C GLY A 445 -0.63 -10.93 6.29
N ARG A 446 0.61 -11.29 5.93
CA ARG A 446 1.70 -10.33 5.73
C ARG A 446 1.79 -9.79 4.30
N ASN A 447 0.84 -10.11 3.43
CA ASN A 447 0.96 -9.82 2.01
C ASN A 447 0.53 -8.36 1.70
N PRO A 448 1.46 -7.45 1.35
CA PRO A 448 1.13 -6.06 1.07
C PRO A 448 0.18 -5.91 -0.13
N CYS A 449 0.24 -6.80 -1.11
CA CYS A 449 -0.64 -6.75 -2.27
C CYS A 449 -2.10 -7.08 -1.92
N ILE A 450 -2.32 -8.03 -1.00
CA ILE A 450 -3.68 -8.37 -0.52
C ILE A 450 -4.23 -7.23 0.35
N ARG A 451 -3.40 -6.64 1.22
CA ARG A 451 -3.79 -5.45 1.99
C ARG A 451 -4.22 -4.30 1.09
N GLU A 452 -3.48 -4.04 0.04
CA GLU A 452 -3.78 -2.98 -0.92
C GLU A 452 -5.04 -3.28 -1.74
N ALA A 453 -5.24 -4.53 -2.18
CA ALA A 453 -6.47 -4.96 -2.84
C ALA A 453 -7.71 -4.72 -1.97
N ARG A 454 -7.63 -5.12 -0.68
CA ARG A 454 -8.68 -4.85 0.31
C ARG A 454 -8.92 -3.36 0.48
N ARG A 455 -7.84 -2.56 0.61
CA ARG A 455 -7.92 -1.10 0.76
C ARG A 455 -8.67 -0.46 -0.41
N ARG A 456 -8.35 -0.83 -1.65
CA ARG A 456 -9.04 -0.33 -2.86
C ARG A 456 -10.52 -0.72 -2.86
N ALA A 457 -10.85 -1.97 -2.51
CA ALA A 457 -12.24 -2.41 -2.40
C ALA A 457 -13.02 -1.63 -1.33
N VAL A 458 -12.40 -1.35 -0.18
CA VAL A 458 -13.01 -0.51 0.87
C VAL A 458 -13.30 0.89 0.34
N LEU A 459 -12.35 1.50 -0.39
CA LEU A 459 -12.56 2.82 -0.98
C LEU A 459 -13.69 2.83 -2.02
N GLU A 460 -13.83 1.77 -2.83
CA GLU A 460 -14.96 1.63 -3.75
C GLU A 460 -16.31 1.59 -3.02
N VAL A 461 -16.43 0.81 -1.94
CA VAL A 461 -17.67 0.73 -1.16
C VAL A 461 -17.95 2.08 -0.48
N GLN A 462 -16.94 2.69 0.12
CA GLN A 462 -17.06 3.97 0.81
C GLN A 462 -17.44 5.11 -0.14
N ALA A 463 -16.97 5.09 -1.38
CA ALA A 463 -17.36 6.07 -2.39
C ALA A 463 -18.85 5.99 -2.74
N VAL A 464 -19.45 4.79 -2.71
CA VAL A 464 -20.90 4.63 -2.93
C VAL A 464 -21.69 5.06 -1.69
N ILE A 465 -21.24 4.66 -0.49
CA ILE A 465 -21.89 5.06 0.78
C ILE A 465 -21.89 6.58 0.94
N THR A 466 -20.74 7.23 0.74
CA THR A 466 -20.63 8.69 0.90
C THR A 466 -21.54 9.44 -0.07
N TYR A 467 -21.67 8.96 -1.31
CA TYR A 467 -22.61 9.50 -2.29
C TYR A 467 -24.07 9.38 -1.83
N LEU A 468 -24.47 8.20 -1.31
CA LEU A 468 -25.80 7.98 -0.76
C LEU A 468 -26.11 8.92 0.40
N ASP A 469 -25.17 9.04 1.35
CA ASP A 469 -25.32 9.87 2.54
C ASP A 469 -25.49 11.35 2.18
N LEU A 470 -24.66 11.85 1.25
CA LEU A 470 -24.76 13.24 0.80
C LEU A 470 -26.06 13.49 0.04
N TYR A 471 -26.44 12.58 -0.85
CA TYR A 471 -27.69 12.70 -1.58
C TYR A 471 -28.89 12.76 -0.64
N GLU A 472 -28.96 11.87 0.36
CA GLU A 472 -30.02 11.87 1.37
C GLU A 472 -30.03 13.17 2.18
N ALA A 473 -28.85 13.69 2.56
CA ALA A 473 -28.74 14.96 3.27
C ALA A 473 -29.25 16.16 2.43
N LEU A 474 -28.97 16.16 1.13
CA LEU A 474 -29.45 17.18 0.19
C LEU A 474 -30.98 17.12 0.01
N CYS A 475 -31.55 15.91 -0.10
CA CYS A 475 -33.01 15.73 -0.17
C CYS A 475 -33.70 16.26 1.08
N ARG A 476 -33.23 15.87 2.28
CA ARG A 476 -33.79 16.35 3.56
C ARG A 476 -33.71 17.87 3.70
N ARG A 477 -32.64 18.50 3.20
CA ARG A 477 -32.51 19.95 3.20
C ARG A 477 -33.59 20.62 2.33
N GLN A 478 -33.91 20.04 1.18
CA GLN A 478 -34.90 20.60 0.26
C GLN A 478 -36.32 20.62 0.87
N GLU A 479 -36.59 19.73 1.82
CA GLU A 479 -37.84 19.65 2.58
C GLU A 479 -37.93 20.68 3.72
N SER A 480 -36.85 21.41 4.06
CA SER A 480 -36.81 22.40 5.14
C SER A 480 -35.91 23.60 4.82
N PRO A 481 -36.38 24.56 3.99
CA PRO A 481 -35.64 25.78 3.69
C PRO A 481 -35.67 26.74 4.89
N ALA A 482 -34.66 26.66 5.76
CA ALA A 482 -34.45 27.65 6.81
C ALA A 482 -33.80 28.94 6.27
N GLU A 483 -34.07 30.10 6.91
CA GLU A 483 -33.31 31.34 6.69
C GLU A 483 -31.88 31.14 7.22
N GLU A 484 -30.98 30.67 6.37
CA GLU A 484 -29.59 30.41 6.71
C GLU A 484 -28.67 31.56 6.27
N HIS A 485 -27.55 31.71 6.97
CA HIS A 485 -26.52 32.66 6.61
C HIS A 485 -26.00 32.39 5.17
N PRO A 486 -25.74 33.44 4.35
CA PRO A 486 -25.30 33.28 2.96
C PRO A 486 -24.06 32.39 2.78
N SER A 487 -23.13 32.42 3.75
CA SER A 487 -21.93 31.57 3.76
C SER A 487 -22.27 30.09 3.93
N HIS A 488 -23.25 29.76 4.79
CA HIS A 488 -23.69 28.38 5.01
C HIS A 488 -24.40 27.86 3.76
N ALA A 489 -25.29 28.67 3.18
CA ALA A 489 -25.94 28.36 1.91
C ALA A 489 -24.95 28.16 0.75
N ALA A 490 -23.82 28.89 0.75
CA ALA A 490 -22.75 28.70 -0.24
C ALA A 490 -22.08 27.32 -0.14
N VAL A 491 -21.81 26.84 1.08
CA VAL A 491 -21.25 25.48 1.29
C VAL A 491 -22.21 24.42 0.77
N TRP A 492 -23.52 24.57 1.02
CA TRP A 492 -24.52 23.62 0.53
C TRP A 492 -24.68 23.62 -0.99
N ARG A 493 -24.54 24.79 -1.64
CA ARG A 493 -24.47 24.86 -3.11
C ARG A 493 -23.29 24.07 -3.66
N VAL A 494 -22.12 24.19 -3.03
CA VAL A 494 -20.95 23.39 -3.43
C VAL A 494 -21.18 21.90 -3.21
N LEU A 495 -21.76 21.51 -2.07
CA LEU A 495 -22.11 20.12 -1.77
C LEU A 495 -23.07 19.52 -2.80
N ALA A 496 -24.07 20.28 -3.27
CA ALA A 496 -24.95 19.83 -4.35
C ALA A 496 -24.18 19.53 -5.65
N SER A 497 -23.29 20.43 -6.07
CA SER A 497 -22.42 20.20 -7.22
C SER A 497 -21.46 19.02 -7.02
N LEU A 498 -20.92 18.83 -5.80
CA LEU A 498 -20.06 17.69 -5.48
C LEU A 498 -20.82 16.35 -5.57
N SER A 499 -22.09 16.32 -5.18
CA SER A 499 -22.96 15.14 -5.35
C SER A 499 -23.11 14.77 -6.83
N GLU A 500 -23.34 15.74 -7.70
CA GLU A 500 -23.43 15.52 -9.16
C GLU A 500 -22.10 15.05 -9.76
N LEU A 501 -20.98 15.66 -9.34
CA LEU A 501 -19.65 15.25 -9.78
C LEU A 501 -19.31 13.84 -9.31
N GLN A 502 -19.68 13.47 -8.09
CA GLN A 502 -19.44 12.13 -7.58
C GLN A 502 -20.24 11.07 -8.33
N ALA A 503 -21.49 11.36 -8.73
CA ALA A 503 -22.24 10.45 -9.59
C ALA A 503 -21.51 10.19 -10.92
N GLN A 504 -20.95 11.24 -11.53
CA GLN A 504 -20.12 11.11 -12.74
C GLN A 504 -18.84 10.31 -12.48
N VAL A 505 -18.15 10.56 -11.35
CA VAL A 505 -16.95 9.82 -10.95
C VAL A 505 -17.27 8.35 -10.66
N LEU A 506 -18.41 8.04 -10.02
CA LEU A 506 -18.87 6.67 -9.80
C LEU A 506 -19.10 5.94 -11.12
N GLY A 507 -19.68 6.62 -12.12
CA GLY A 507 -19.90 6.08 -13.47
C GLY A 507 -18.69 6.07 -14.40
N PHE A 508 -17.60 6.78 -14.06
CA PHE A 508 -16.41 6.89 -14.90
C PHE A 508 -15.65 5.57 -15.05
N ASP A 509 -15.32 5.13 -16.25
CA ASP A 509 -14.60 3.88 -16.54
C ASP A 509 -13.38 4.08 -17.45
N GLY A 510 -12.95 5.34 -17.60
CA GLY A 510 -11.84 5.74 -18.46
C GLY A 510 -10.46 5.70 -17.79
N LYS A 511 -9.47 6.22 -18.52
CA LYS A 511 -8.07 6.35 -18.09
C LYS A 511 -7.74 7.79 -17.69
N ARG A 512 -6.64 7.97 -16.95
CA ARG A 512 -6.13 9.30 -16.57
C ARG A 512 -5.85 10.23 -17.75
N ALA A 513 -5.51 9.67 -18.92
CA ALA A 513 -5.25 10.43 -20.14
C ALA A 513 -6.52 10.93 -20.84
N ASP A 514 -7.70 10.46 -20.42
CA ASP A 514 -8.95 10.78 -21.09
C ASP A 514 -9.40 12.20 -20.78
N LYS A 515 -10.02 12.86 -21.76
CA LYS A 515 -10.58 14.21 -21.59
C LYS A 515 -11.63 14.25 -20.48
N SER A 516 -12.42 13.20 -20.33
CA SER A 516 -13.41 13.06 -19.26
C SER A 516 -12.77 13.09 -17.88
N TYR A 517 -11.63 12.44 -17.68
CA TYR A 517 -10.89 12.52 -16.42
C TYR A 517 -10.42 13.95 -16.15
N MET A 518 -9.76 14.59 -17.11
CA MET A 518 -9.25 15.96 -16.95
C MET A 518 -10.37 16.96 -16.62
N VAL A 519 -11.54 16.82 -17.24
CA VAL A 519 -12.71 17.66 -16.96
C VAL A 519 -13.23 17.41 -15.54
N LEU A 520 -13.33 16.15 -15.09
CA LEU A 520 -13.78 15.84 -13.72
C LEU A 520 -12.81 16.39 -12.67
N GLU A 521 -11.51 16.21 -12.86
CA GLU A 521 -10.46 16.76 -12.01
C GLU A 521 -10.53 18.30 -11.95
N GLU A 522 -10.69 18.97 -13.09
CA GLU A 522 -10.82 20.42 -13.17
C GLU A 522 -12.08 20.93 -12.44
N LEU A 523 -13.23 20.29 -12.63
CA LEU A 523 -14.49 20.66 -11.97
C LEU A 523 -14.41 20.46 -10.46
N LEU A 524 -13.83 19.36 -9.98
CA LEU A 524 -13.60 19.12 -8.56
C LEU A 524 -12.65 20.16 -7.95
N THR A 525 -11.60 20.53 -8.68
CA THR A 525 -10.67 21.59 -8.27
C THR A 525 -11.37 22.95 -8.17
N LYS A 526 -12.28 23.26 -9.11
CA LYS A 526 -13.12 24.47 -9.03
C LYS A 526 -14.00 24.48 -7.77
N GLN A 527 -14.54 23.32 -7.36
CA GLN A 527 -15.33 23.24 -6.12
C GLN A 527 -14.47 23.49 -4.87
N LEU A 528 -13.21 23.04 -4.84
CA LEU A 528 -12.27 23.35 -3.75
C LEU A 528 -12.01 24.86 -3.66
N LEU A 529 -11.72 25.52 -4.78
CA LEU A 529 -11.52 26.97 -4.83
C LEU A 529 -12.78 27.74 -4.40
N ALA A 530 -13.96 27.24 -4.77
CA ALA A 530 -15.23 27.82 -4.35
C ALA A 530 -15.44 27.70 -2.83
N LEU A 531 -15.02 26.60 -2.20
CA LEU A 531 -15.04 26.43 -0.75
C LEU A 531 -14.06 27.36 -0.05
N ASP A 532 -12.85 27.54 -0.59
CA ASP A 532 -11.84 28.44 -0.04
C ASP A 532 -12.31 29.91 -0.04
N ALA A 533 -13.09 30.30 -1.06
CA ALA A 533 -13.69 31.63 -1.16
C ALA A 533 -14.84 31.87 -0.16
N VAL A 534 -15.37 30.84 0.50
CA VAL A 534 -16.41 31.03 1.53
C VAL A 534 -15.79 31.59 2.81
N ASP A 535 -16.11 32.85 3.11
CA ASP A 535 -15.82 33.48 4.39
C ASP A 535 -16.88 33.08 5.44
N PRO A 536 -16.50 32.31 6.49
CA PRO A 536 -17.43 31.94 7.55
C PRO A 536 -17.78 33.08 8.50
N GLN A 537 -17.14 34.25 8.43
CA GLN A 537 -17.41 35.43 9.28
C GLN A 537 -17.48 35.13 10.79
N GLY A 538 -16.72 34.13 11.24
CA GLY A 538 -16.71 33.69 12.63
C GLY A 538 -17.70 32.57 12.98
N ASP A 539 -18.71 32.28 12.14
CA ASP A 539 -19.67 31.20 12.37
C ASP A 539 -18.98 29.83 12.41
N GLN A 540 -19.08 29.19 13.58
CA GLN A 540 -18.45 27.91 13.82
C GLN A 540 -19.10 26.78 13.01
N MET A 541 -20.41 26.86 12.77
CA MET A 541 -21.13 25.84 12.01
C MET A 541 -20.69 25.86 10.54
N THR A 542 -20.62 27.04 9.92
CA THR A 542 -20.06 27.20 8.57
C THR A 542 -18.60 26.77 8.47
N LYS A 543 -17.75 27.06 9.48
CA LYS A 543 -16.35 26.58 9.48
C LYS A 543 -16.26 25.06 9.43
N VAL A 544 -17.04 24.36 10.27
CA VAL A 544 -17.07 22.90 10.30
C VAL A 544 -17.63 22.35 8.98
N ALA A 545 -18.72 22.93 8.47
CA ALA A 545 -19.32 22.51 7.21
C ALA A 545 -18.39 22.68 6.01
N ARG A 546 -17.70 23.82 5.91
CA ARG A 546 -16.69 24.06 4.88
C ARG A 546 -15.56 23.04 4.97
N LYS A 547 -15.03 22.77 6.17
CA LYS A 547 -13.97 21.77 6.37
C LYS A 547 -14.43 20.37 5.95
N GLN A 548 -15.67 20.01 6.23
CA GLN A 548 -16.23 18.72 5.83
C GLN A 548 -16.44 18.64 4.31
N ALA A 549 -16.91 19.70 3.66
CA ALA A 549 -17.05 19.77 2.21
C ALA A 549 -15.69 19.69 1.49
N VAL A 550 -14.64 20.31 2.04
CA VAL A 550 -13.27 20.20 1.49
C VAL A 550 -12.80 18.74 1.54
N LYS A 551 -12.96 18.08 2.69
CA LYS A 551 -12.63 16.64 2.82
C LYS A 551 -13.41 15.79 1.83
N TYR A 552 -14.69 16.10 1.64
CA TYR A 552 -15.55 15.39 0.69
C TYR A 552 -15.04 15.51 -0.75
N ALA A 553 -14.72 16.73 -1.19
CA ALA A 553 -14.13 16.97 -2.51
C ALA A 553 -12.78 16.25 -2.69
N GLN A 554 -11.91 16.29 -1.67
CA GLN A 554 -10.63 15.57 -1.66
C GLN A 554 -10.81 14.04 -1.74
N ASN A 555 -11.84 13.50 -1.07
CA ASN A 555 -12.16 12.07 -1.15
C ASN A 555 -12.63 11.68 -2.56
N ILE A 556 -13.45 12.51 -3.22
CA ILE A 556 -13.87 12.25 -4.61
C ILE A 556 -12.66 12.28 -5.56
N LEU A 557 -11.77 13.26 -5.42
CA LEU A 557 -10.52 13.32 -6.21
C LEU A 557 -9.66 12.08 -5.99
N SER A 558 -9.43 11.70 -4.74
CA SER A 558 -8.64 10.51 -4.38
C SER A 558 -9.23 9.22 -4.95
N TYR A 559 -10.56 9.11 -4.95
CA TYR A 559 -11.27 7.97 -5.53
C TYR A 559 -11.20 7.97 -7.08
N LEU A 560 -11.33 9.13 -7.73
CA LEU A 560 -11.17 9.28 -9.18
C LEU A 560 -9.75 8.88 -9.61
N ASP A 561 -8.73 9.33 -8.88
CA ASP A 561 -7.34 8.93 -9.08
C ASP A 561 -7.17 7.41 -8.97
N MET A 562 -7.65 6.84 -7.87
CA MET A 562 -7.59 5.39 -7.64
C MET A 562 -8.30 4.60 -8.73
N LYS A 563 -9.45 5.07 -9.27
CA LYS A 563 -10.14 4.39 -10.37
C LYS A 563 -9.35 4.39 -11.68
N THR A 564 -8.54 5.42 -11.90
CA THR A 564 -7.64 5.49 -13.05
C THR A 564 -6.31 4.77 -12.86
N ASP A 565 -6.01 4.32 -11.63
CA ASP A 565 -4.86 3.47 -11.37
C ASP A 565 -5.12 2.10 -11.99
N GLU A 566 -4.35 1.74 -13.02
CA GLU A 566 -4.35 0.41 -13.60
C GLU A 566 -3.61 -0.56 -12.65
N TRP A 567 -4.27 -0.97 -11.55
CA TRP A 567 -3.75 -1.98 -10.63
C TRP A 567 -3.96 -3.39 -11.19
N GLU A 568 -2.92 -4.21 -11.05
CA GLU A 568 -2.91 -5.61 -11.46
C GLU A 568 -2.41 -6.49 -10.32
N TYR A 569 -2.98 -7.69 -10.21
CA TYR A 569 -2.64 -8.71 -9.21
C TYR A 569 -1.31 -9.40 -9.47
#